data_AF-Q79CD6-F1
#
_entry.id   AF-Q79CD6-F1
#
_cell.length_a   1.000
_cell.length_b   1.000
_cell.length_c   1.000
_cell.angle_alpha   90.00
_cell.angle_beta   90.00
_cell.angle_gamma   90.00
#
_symmetry.space_group_name_H-M   'P 1'
#
loop_
_entity.id
_entity.type
_entity.pdbx_description
1 polymer ?
#
loop_
_entity_poly.entity_id
_entity_poly.type
_entity_poly.pdbx_seq_one_letter_code
_entity_poly.pdbx_strand_id
1 'polypeptide(L)' 'EYWTNRWNLQPLLQSAQLTGMTVTIKSNTCASGSGFAEVQFN' A
#
# COMPACT_ATOMS: atom_id res chain seq x y z
N GLU A 1 -3.40 -6.50 -7.59
CA GLU A 1 -3.00 -5.08 -7.53
C GLU A 1 -4.00 -4.29 -6.69
N TYR A 2 -3.55 -3.23 -6.02
CA TYR A 2 -4.38 -2.36 -5.18
C TYR A 2 -4.06 -0.89 -5.49
N TRP A 3 -5.00 0.02 -5.30
CA TRP A 3 -4.79 1.45 -5.48
C TRP A 3 -5.06 2.25 -4.20
N THR A 4 -4.42 3.41 -4.06
CA THR A 4 -4.71 4.34 -2.97
C THR A 4 -4.79 5.77 -3.49
N ASN A 5 -5.70 6.57 -2.94
CA ASN A 5 -5.80 8.01 -3.18
C ASN A 5 -5.13 8.83 -2.06
N ARG A 6 -4.44 8.18 -1.14
CA ARG A 6 -3.72 8.82 -0.04
C ARG A 6 -2.36 9.29 -0.54
N TRP A 7 -2.27 10.57 -0.91
CA TRP A 7 -1.06 11.20 -1.46
C TRP A 7 0.19 10.99 -0.59
N ASN A 8 0.03 10.98 0.74
CA ASN A 8 1.13 10.71 1.67
C ASN A 8 1.73 9.31 1.52
N LEU A 9 0.99 8.33 1.01
CA LEU A 9 1.50 6.97 0.81
C LEU A 9 2.35 6.84 -0.47
N GLN A 10 2.27 7.77 -1.41
CA GLN A 10 3.04 7.69 -2.66
C GLN A 10 4.55 7.56 -2.43
N PRO A 11 5.24 8.48 -1.72
CA PRO A 11 6.67 8.35 -1.47
C PRO A 11 7.00 7.19 -0.52
N LEU A 12 6.10 6.84 0.41
CA LEU A 12 6.33 5.75 1.37
C LEU A 12 6.33 4.38 0.67
N LEU A 13 5.38 4.16 -0.23
CA LEU A 13 5.30 2.94 -1.04
C LEU A 13 6.47 2.83 -2.02
N GLN A 14 6.88 3.94 -2.64
CA GLN A 14 8.08 3.95 -3.48
C GLN A 14 9.33 3.60 -2.68
N SER A 15 9.48 4.15 -1.47
CA SER A 15 10.64 3.86 -0.61
C SER A 15 10.64 2.40 -0.16
N ALA A 16 9.49 1.88 0.26
CA ALA A 16 9.33 0.48 0.65
C ALA A 16 9.65 -0.48 -0.51
N GLN A 17 9.29 -0.12 -1.74
CA GLN A 17 9.66 -0.88 -2.93
C GLN A 17 11.17 -0.87 -3.16
N LEU A 18 11.83 0.29 -3.05
CA LEU A 18 13.28 0.42 -3.28
C LEU A 18 14.10 -0.35 -2.24
N THR A 19 13.61 -0.48 -1.02
CA THR A 19 14.31 -1.16 0.08
C THR A 19 13.90 -2.62 0.27
N GLY A 20 12.94 -3.13 -0.52
CA GLY A 20 12.43 -4.50 -0.37
C GLY A 20 11.67 -4.73 0.94
N MET A 21 11.05 -3.69 1.52
CA MET A 21 10.22 -3.81 2.71
C MET A 21 9.02 -4.73 2.44
N THR A 22 8.69 -5.53 3.45
CA THR A 22 7.44 -6.30 3.42
C THR A 22 6.30 -5.37 3.83
N VAL A 23 5.32 -5.17 2.93
CA VAL A 23 4.14 -4.36 3.19
C VAL A 23 2.90 -5.22 3.39
N THR A 24 2.08 -4.88 4.38
CA THR A 24 0.76 -5.49 4.58
C THR A 24 -0.31 -4.46 4.27
N ILE A 25 -1.07 -4.69 3.20
CA ILE A 25 -2.21 -3.86 2.82
C ILE A 25 -3.44 -4.31 3.60
N LYS A 26 -4.13 -3.37 4.24
CA LYS A 26 -5.41 -3.61 4.93
C LYS A 26 -6.52 -2.85 4.22
N SER A 27 -7.58 -3.57 3.88
CA SER A 27 -8.78 -3.02 3.23
C SER A 27 -9.99 -3.87 3.58
N ASN A 28 -11.18 -3.29 3.46
CA ASN A 28 -12.45 -4.00 3.62
C ASN A 28 -12.71 -4.99 2.47
N THR A 29 -12.07 -4.77 1.31
CA THR A 29 -12.15 -5.66 0.14
C THR A 29 -10.75 -6.11 -0.28
N CYS A 30 -10.58 -7.41 -0.48
CA CYS A 30 -9.28 -8.02 -0.82
C CYS A 30 -9.20 -8.51 -2.28
N ALA A 31 -10.17 -8.16 -3.12
CA ALA A 31 -10.14 -8.46 -4.54
C ALA A 31 -9.12 -7.56 -5.25
N SER A 32 -8.44 -8.07 -6.28
CA SER A 32 -7.55 -7.25 -7.11
C SER A 32 -8.33 -6.08 -7.74
N GLY A 33 -7.74 -4.89 -7.75
CA GLY A 33 -8.39 -3.64 -8.17
C GLY A 33 -9.07 -2.88 -7.03
N SER A 34 -9.06 -3.42 -5.80
CA SER A 34 -9.62 -2.74 -4.63
C SER A 34 -8.77 -1.54 -4.19
N GLY A 35 -9.44 -0.54 -3.62
CA GLY A 35 -8.79 0.58 -2.94
C GLY A 35 -8.29 0.21 -1.55
N PHE A 36 -7.26 0.90 -1.06
CA PHE A 36 -6.81 0.82 0.33
C PHE A 36 -6.38 2.20 0.87
N ALA A 37 -6.40 2.32 2.20
CA ALA A 37 -5.91 3.52 2.89
C ALA A 37 -5.07 3.18 4.15
N GLU A 38 -4.96 1.91 4.52
CA GLU A 38 -4.14 1.43 5.64
C GLU A 38 -3.08 0.45 5.13
N VAL A 39 -1.84 0.70 5.53
CA VAL A 39 -0.68 -0.11 5.17
C VAL A 39 0.27 -0.17 6.36
N GLN A 40 0.80 -1.36 6.63
CA GLN A 40 1.89 -1.58 7.59
C GLN A 40 3.18 -1.86 6.83
N PHE A 41 4.28 -1.22 7.23
CA PHE A 41 5.62 -1.41 6.71
C PHE A 41 6.45 -2.13 7.78
N ASN A 42 7.10 -3.25 7.44
CA ASN A 42 8.00 -4.01 8.32
C ASN A 42 9.46 -3.84 7.91
#